data_AF-A0A0N5BVE2-F1
#
_entry.id   AF-A0A0N5BVE2-F1
#
_cell.length_a   1.000
_cell.length_b   1.000
_cell.length_c   1.000
_cell.angle_alpha   90.00
_cell.angle_beta   90.00
_cell.angle_gamma   90.00
#
_symmetry.space_group_name_H-M   'P 1'
#
loop_
_entity.id
_entity.type
_entity.pdbx_description
1 polymer ?
#
loop_
_entity_poly.entity_id
_entity_poly.type
_entity_poly.pdbx_seq_one_letter_code
_entity_poly.pdbx_strand_id
1 'polypeptide(L)'
;MNKVNIMILLLLIFVVASTYCNSEKVKNNAVKALWNLQMMSECELGYSALVYNDYGCWCGIGGSGTPVDGIDACCRMHDKCYDAAVDGKVCFDVPYEYVDDYNWQCLNHVAHCNANLTGCARALCNCDKAVVDCWKQYKKPNKKPPCKKNLETNKENSNINFFHSIGKFFNDIFN
;
A
#
# COMPACT_ATOMS: atom_id res chain seq x y z
N MET A 1 2.69 33.50 46.10
CA MET A 1 1.95 33.93 44.88
C MET A 1 0.48 34.07 45.23
N ASN A 2 -0.15 35.21 44.95
CA ASN A 2 -1.59 35.39 45.20
C ASN A 2 -2.42 34.68 44.09
N LYS A 3 -3.70 34.41 44.36
CA LYS A 3 -4.60 33.68 43.43
C LYS A 3 -4.66 34.32 42.03
N VAL A 4 -4.53 35.65 41.97
CA VAL A 4 -4.52 36.43 40.71
C VAL A 4 -3.25 36.13 39.90
N ASN A 5 -2.07 36.13 40.54
CA ASN A 5 -0.81 35.82 39.87
C ASN A 5 -0.75 34.35 39.42
N ILE A 6 -1.40 33.43 40.15
CA ILE A 6 -1.53 32.02 39.72
C ILE A 6 -2.43 31.92 38.48
N MET A 7 -3.57 32.61 38.45
CA MET A 7 -4.44 32.64 37.26
C MET A 7 -3.74 33.24 36.03
N ILE A 8 -3.01 34.33 36.19
CA ILE A 8 -2.26 34.96 35.09
C ILE A 8 -1.19 34.01 34.56
N LEU A 9 -0.46 33.31 35.45
CA LEU A 9 0.56 32.35 35.05
C LEU A 9 -0.03 31.17 34.27
N LEU A 10 -1.18 30.64 34.69
CA LEU A 10 -1.86 29.54 34.00
C LEU A 10 -2.38 29.95 32.60
N LEU A 11 -2.89 31.18 32.46
CA LEU A 11 -3.34 31.71 31.17
C LEU A 11 -2.17 31.89 30.20
N LEU A 12 -1.02 32.40 30.66
CA LEU A 12 0.18 32.54 29.84
C LEU A 12 0.71 31.18 29.36
N ILE A 13 0.70 30.16 30.23
CA ILE A 13 1.09 28.79 29.85
C ILE A 13 0.15 28.23 28.79
N PHE A 14 -1.15 28.48 28.89
CA PHE A 14 -2.15 27.97 27.94
C PHE A 14 -2.04 28.64 26.55
N VAL A 15 -1.76 29.95 26.51
CA VAL A 15 -1.53 30.69 25.27
C VAL A 15 -0.22 30.25 24.59
N VAL A 16 0.82 29.99 25.39
CA VAL A 16 2.08 29.43 24.87
C VAL A 16 1.85 27.99 24.37
N ALA A 17 1.13 27.15 25.09
CA ALA A 17 0.84 25.78 24.62
C ALA A 17 0.11 25.75 23.27
N SER A 18 -0.79 26.70 23.02
CA SER A 18 -1.54 26.77 21.76
C SER A 18 -0.75 27.37 20.59
N THR A 19 0.34 28.12 20.83
CA THR A 19 1.25 28.58 19.77
C THR A 19 2.36 27.59 19.41
N TYR A 20 2.62 26.59 20.27
CA TYR A 20 3.66 25.57 20.05
C TYR A 20 3.14 24.26 19.44
N CYS A 21 1.85 24.16 19.08
CA CYS A 21 1.34 23.01 18.35
C CYS A 21 1.68 23.12 16.86
N ASN A 22 2.98 23.04 16.53
CA ASN A 22 3.38 22.73 15.17
C ASN A 22 2.98 21.28 14.92
N SER A 23 1.96 21.07 14.09
CA SER A 23 1.68 19.76 13.53
C SER A 23 2.83 19.39 12.59
N GLU A 24 3.90 18.82 13.15
CA GLU A 24 4.79 18.00 12.34
C GLU A 24 3.94 16.82 11.87
N LYS A 25 3.58 16.82 10.59
CA LYS A 25 3.04 15.63 9.93
C LYS A 25 4.10 14.54 10.12
N VAL A 26 3.86 13.63 11.07
CA VAL A 26 4.63 12.41 11.24
C VAL A 26 4.50 11.63 9.93
N LYS A 27 5.44 11.82 9.01
CA LYS A 27 5.56 11.00 7.81
C LYS A 27 6.08 9.65 8.27
N ASN A 28 5.17 8.73 8.58
CA ASN A 28 5.51 7.35 8.88
C ASN A 28 6.15 6.71 7.63
N ASN A 29 7.47 6.53 7.67
CA ASN A 29 8.23 5.95 6.57
C ASN A 29 7.95 4.45 6.34
N ALA A 30 7.28 3.78 7.28
CA ALA A 30 7.06 2.33 7.29
C ALA A 30 5.92 1.82 6.38
N VAL A 31 5.29 2.66 5.56
CA VAL A 31 4.10 2.29 4.75
C VAL A 31 4.27 2.64 3.26
N LYS A 32 5.44 3.15 2.88
CA LYS A 32 5.62 3.94 1.66
C LYS A 32 5.41 3.18 0.34
N ALA A 33 5.72 1.89 0.27
CA ALA A 33 5.53 1.15 -0.98
C ALA A 33 4.04 0.93 -1.32
N LEU A 34 3.20 0.60 -0.33
CA LEU A 34 1.74 0.57 -0.57
C LEU A 34 1.15 1.94 -0.87
N TRP A 35 1.73 3.01 -0.30
CA TRP A 35 1.39 4.36 -0.72
C TRP A 35 1.72 4.59 -2.20
N ASN A 36 2.79 4.01 -2.75
CA ASN A 36 3.14 4.21 -4.15
C ASN A 36 2.12 3.57 -5.11
N LEU A 37 1.76 2.30 -4.93
CA LEU A 37 0.71 1.66 -5.74
C LEU A 37 -0.63 2.38 -5.64
N GLN A 38 -1.02 2.76 -4.42
CA GLN A 38 -2.23 3.55 -4.16
C GLN A 38 -2.23 4.85 -4.99
N MET A 39 -1.14 5.61 -4.90
CA MET A 39 -1.04 6.90 -5.56
C MET A 39 -0.89 6.78 -7.10
N MET A 40 -0.27 5.70 -7.61
CA MET A 40 -0.26 5.41 -9.05
C MET A 40 -1.66 5.10 -9.58
N SER A 41 -2.45 4.32 -8.84
CA SER A 41 -3.86 4.08 -9.19
C SER A 41 -4.67 5.37 -9.21
N GLU A 42 -4.47 6.26 -8.24
CA GLU A 42 -5.13 7.58 -8.24
C GLU A 42 -4.70 8.44 -9.44
N CYS A 43 -3.41 8.43 -9.78
CA CYS A 43 -2.87 9.15 -10.94
C CYS A 43 -3.50 8.69 -12.27
N GLU A 44 -3.52 7.37 -12.51
CA GLU A 44 -3.87 6.79 -13.82
C GLU A 44 -5.36 6.45 -13.97
N LEU A 45 -6.01 6.01 -12.88
CA LEU A 45 -7.40 5.53 -12.89
C LEU A 45 -8.36 6.54 -12.26
N GLY A 46 -7.86 7.51 -11.51
CA GLY A 46 -8.68 8.51 -10.80
C GLY A 46 -9.35 7.96 -9.54
N TYR A 47 -8.90 6.81 -9.02
CA TYR A 47 -9.40 6.24 -7.77
C TYR A 47 -8.36 5.34 -7.08
N SER A 48 -8.60 5.12 -5.79
CA SER A 48 -7.76 4.29 -4.91
C SER A 48 -7.59 2.85 -5.38
N ALA A 49 -6.37 2.31 -5.23
CA ALA A 49 -6.07 0.89 -5.46
C ALA A 49 -6.81 -0.04 -4.47
N LEU A 50 -7.26 0.45 -3.31
CA LEU A 50 -8.00 -0.33 -2.29
C LEU A 50 -9.31 -0.94 -2.81
N VAL A 51 -9.84 -0.45 -3.94
CA VAL A 51 -10.99 -1.07 -4.60
C VAL A 51 -10.68 -2.48 -5.11
N TYR A 52 -9.40 -2.81 -5.31
CA TYR A 52 -8.94 -4.14 -5.71
C TYR A 52 -8.56 -5.02 -4.53
N ASN A 53 -8.38 -4.50 -3.32
CA ASN A 53 -8.10 -5.35 -2.15
C ASN A 53 -9.28 -6.29 -1.86
N ASP A 54 -9.01 -7.53 -1.45
CA ASP A 54 -10.00 -8.60 -1.25
C ASP A 54 -10.86 -8.89 -2.50
N TYR A 55 -10.23 -8.86 -3.67
CA TYR A 55 -10.87 -9.17 -4.95
C TYR A 55 -10.33 -10.49 -5.50
N GLY A 56 -11.22 -11.45 -5.75
CA GLY A 56 -10.85 -12.72 -6.35
C GLY A 56 -9.91 -13.53 -5.48
N CYS A 57 -8.98 -14.24 -6.13
CA CYS A 57 -8.05 -15.17 -5.51
C CYS A 57 -6.64 -14.61 -5.31
N TRP A 58 -6.31 -13.48 -5.93
CA TRP A 58 -4.96 -12.92 -5.97
C TRP A 58 -4.90 -11.46 -5.53
N CYS A 59 -5.95 -10.65 -5.70
CA CYS A 59 -5.88 -9.25 -5.26
C CYS A 59 -6.02 -9.11 -3.73
N GLY A 60 -4.89 -9.09 -3.03
CA GLY A 60 -4.80 -8.97 -1.58
C GLY A 60 -3.51 -9.64 -1.08
N ILE A 61 -3.44 -9.91 0.22
CA ILE A 61 -2.28 -10.60 0.78
C ILE A 61 -2.30 -12.08 0.38
N GLY A 62 -1.19 -12.55 -0.21
CA GLY A 62 -0.99 -13.95 -0.57
C GLY A 62 -1.34 -14.21 -2.03
N GLY A 63 -2.29 -15.11 -2.26
CA GLY A 63 -2.76 -15.42 -3.61
C GLY A 63 -2.45 -16.85 -4.06
N SER A 64 -3.46 -17.53 -4.62
CA SER A 64 -3.29 -18.90 -5.13
C SER A 64 -4.46 -19.31 -6.03
N GLY A 65 -4.25 -20.35 -6.84
CA GLY A 65 -5.29 -20.91 -7.69
C GLY A 65 -5.51 -20.13 -8.99
N THR A 66 -6.69 -20.32 -9.59
CA THR A 66 -7.02 -19.71 -10.90
C THR A 66 -7.65 -18.34 -10.68
N PRO A 67 -7.19 -17.28 -11.36
CA PRO A 67 -7.83 -15.98 -11.29
C PRO A 67 -9.30 -16.05 -11.69
N VAL A 68 -10.17 -15.36 -10.96
CA VAL A 68 -11.61 -15.40 -11.21
C VAL A 68 -12.01 -14.61 -12.47
N ASP A 69 -11.20 -13.63 -12.86
CA ASP A 69 -11.33 -12.85 -14.09
C ASP A 69 -10.01 -12.11 -14.44
N GLY A 70 -10.10 -11.16 -15.36
CA GLY A 70 -8.95 -10.37 -15.83
C GLY A 70 -8.37 -9.38 -14.81
N ILE A 71 -9.19 -8.85 -13.90
CA ILE A 71 -8.69 -7.97 -12.81
C ILE A 71 -7.86 -8.81 -11.84
N ASP A 72 -8.38 -9.98 -11.46
CA ASP A 72 -7.67 -10.91 -10.59
C ASP A 72 -6.40 -11.46 -11.25
N ALA A 73 -6.39 -11.60 -12.58
CA ALA A 73 -5.19 -11.97 -13.33
C ALA A 73 -4.11 -10.87 -13.32
N CYS A 74 -4.49 -9.59 -13.29
CA CYS A 74 -3.55 -8.49 -13.08
C CYS A 74 -2.87 -8.59 -11.71
N CYS A 75 -3.63 -8.93 -10.67
CA CYS A 75 -3.07 -9.09 -9.32
C CYS A 75 -2.12 -10.29 -9.24
N ARG A 76 -2.48 -11.43 -9.85
CA ARG A 76 -1.54 -12.55 -9.98
C ARG A 76 -0.24 -12.15 -10.67
N MET A 77 -0.33 -11.34 -11.74
CA MET A 77 0.85 -10.84 -12.44
C MET A 77 1.70 -9.95 -11.51
N HIS A 78 1.07 -9.09 -10.72
CA HIS A 78 1.72 -8.24 -9.74
C HIS A 78 2.46 -9.05 -8.67
N ASP A 79 1.78 -10.00 -8.03
CA ASP A 79 2.39 -10.89 -7.03
C ASP A 79 3.58 -11.65 -7.61
N LYS A 80 3.44 -12.17 -8.83
CA LYS A 80 4.54 -12.87 -9.52
C LYS A 80 5.70 -11.96 -9.91
N CYS A 81 5.43 -10.68 -10.14
CA CYS A 81 6.46 -9.68 -10.41
C CYS A 81 7.30 -9.41 -9.15
N TYR A 82 6.66 -9.33 -7.99
CA TYR A 82 7.33 -9.22 -6.69
C TYR A 82 8.13 -10.49 -6.37
N ASP A 83 7.51 -11.67 -6.49
CA ASP A 83 8.19 -12.96 -6.30
C ASP A 83 9.47 -13.03 -7.15
N ALA A 84 9.41 -12.63 -8.43
CA ALA A 84 10.56 -12.65 -9.33
C ALA A 84 11.68 -11.67 -8.90
N ALA A 85 11.34 -10.54 -8.28
CA ALA A 85 12.32 -9.60 -7.75
C ALA A 85 13.08 -10.18 -6.56
N VAL A 86 12.39 -10.92 -5.67
CA VAL A 86 13.00 -11.65 -4.55
C VAL A 86 13.82 -12.85 -5.05
N ASP A 87 13.23 -13.70 -5.88
CA ASP A 87 13.87 -14.93 -6.39
C ASP A 87 15.14 -14.60 -7.19
N GLY A 88 15.10 -13.50 -7.95
CA GLY A 88 16.24 -12.95 -8.67
C GLY A 88 17.31 -12.29 -7.79
N LYS A 89 17.09 -12.24 -6.46
CA LYS A 89 17.94 -11.56 -5.48
C LYS A 89 18.13 -10.06 -5.77
N VAL A 90 17.18 -9.46 -6.49
CA VAL A 90 17.15 -8.02 -6.76
C VAL A 90 16.61 -7.28 -5.54
N CYS A 91 15.61 -7.86 -4.88
CA CYS A 91 15.06 -7.45 -3.59
C CYS A 91 15.49 -8.45 -2.49
N PHE A 92 15.56 -7.99 -1.23
CA PHE A 92 16.09 -8.78 -0.12
C PHE A 92 15.07 -9.77 0.47
N ASP A 93 13.84 -9.33 0.73
CA ASP A 93 12.76 -10.18 1.26
C ASP A 93 11.40 -9.47 1.08
N VAL A 94 10.32 -10.26 0.95
CA VAL A 94 8.94 -9.82 0.68
C VAL A 94 8.43 -8.76 1.69
N PRO A 95 8.71 -8.83 3.01
CA PRO A 95 8.31 -7.78 3.94
C PRO A 95 8.98 -6.42 3.67
N TYR A 96 10.19 -6.42 3.11
CA TYR A 96 10.90 -5.20 2.77
C TYR A 96 10.34 -4.53 1.51
N GLU A 97 9.70 -5.30 0.62
CA GLU A 97 9.06 -4.80 -0.60
C GLU A 97 7.85 -3.90 -0.33
N TYR A 98 7.22 -4.07 0.83
CA TYR A 98 6.10 -3.24 1.27
C TYR A 98 6.54 -1.94 1.97
N VAL A 99 7.84 -1.76 2.25
CA VAL A 99 8.38 -0.59 2.94
C VAL A 99 9.41 0.19 2.14
N ASP A 100 10.05 -0.42 1.14
CA ASP A 100 11.03 0.24 0.29
C ASP A 100 10.35 1.28 -0.61
N ASP A 101 10.68 2.54 -0.34
CA ASP A 101 10.19 3.68 -1.10
C ASP A 101 10.92 3.76 -2.44
N TYR A 102 10.22 4.21 -3.47
CA TYR A 102 10.82 4.49 -4.75
C TYR A 102 10.20 5.75 -5.35
N ASN A 103 11.02 6.50 -6.07
CA ASN A 103 10.61 7.78 -6.65
C ASN A 103 9.94 7.57 -8.01
N TRP A 104 8.73 8.11 -8.17
CA TRP A 104 7.99 8.12 -9.43
C TRP A 104 7.27 9.47 -9.60
N GLN A 105 6.73 9.73 -10.79
CA GLN A 105 6.02 10.97 -11.13
C GLN A 105 4.68 10.67 -11.80
N CYS A 106 3.68 11.50 -11.53
CA CYS A 106 2.43 11.52 -12.30
C CYS A 106 2.50 12.65 -13.32
N LEU A 107 2.54 12.34 -14.60
CA LEU A 107 2.55 13.31 -15.70
C LEU A 107 1.36 13.03 -16.61
N ASN A 108 0.48 14.01 -16.80
CA ASN A 108 -0.70 13.88 -17.67
C ASN A 108 -1.53 12.60 -17.41
N HIS A 109 -1.77 12.27 -16.13
CA HIS A 109 -2.49 11.05 -15.71
C HIS A 109 -1.82 9.73 -16.12
N VAL A 110 -0.49 9.73 -16.22
CA VAL A 110 0.34 8.55 -16.44
C VAL A 110 1.43 8.51 -15.37
N ALA A 111 1.57 7.35 -14.72
CA ALA A 111 2.63 7.12 -13.76
C ALA A 111 3.94 6.79 -14.49
N HIS A 112 5.02 7.41 -14.05
CA HIS A 112 6.37 7.23 -14.60
C HIS A 112 7.35 6.92 -13.48
N CYS A 113 7.93 5.72 -13.51
CA CYS A 113 9.09 5.40 -12.68
C CYS A 113 10.26 6.30 -13.03
N ASN A 114 10.95 6.84 -12.02
CA ASN A 114 12.10 7.71 -12.29
C ASN A 114 13.21 6.92 -13.00
N ALA A 115 13.76 7.48 -14.08
CA ALA A 115 14.78 6.84 -14.89
C ALA A 115 16.05 6.46 -14.11
N ASN A 116 16.35 7.14 -13.00
CA ASN A 116 17.55 6.90 -12.20
C ASN A 116 17.39 5.79 -11.14
N LEU A 117 16.19 5.23 -10.94
CA LEU A 117 16.00 4.12 -10.00
C LEU A 117 16.87 2.92 -10.39
N THR A 118 17.31 2.08 -9.47
CA THR A 118 18.03 0.84 -9.79
C THR A 118 17.63 -0.26 -8.82
N GLY A 119 18.04 -1.51 -9.08
CA GLY A 119 17.81 -2.64 -8.18
C GLY A 119 16.33 -2.82 -7.80
N CYS A 120 16.09 -3.08 -6.51
CA CYS A 120 14.76 -3.33 -5.97
C CYS A 120 13.78 -2.18 -6.22
N ALA A 121 14.18 -0.92 -5.97
CA ALA A 121 13.31 0.24 -6.17
C ALA A 121 12.80 0.36 -7.61
N ARG A 122 13.63 0.06 -8.62
CA ARG A 122 13.18 0.03 -10.02
C ARG A 122 12.25 -1.15 -10.29
N ALA A 123 12.56 -2.32 -9.75
CA ALA A 123 11.73 -3.52 -9.94
C ALA A 123 10.31 -3.30 -9.38
N LEU A 124 10.19 -2.86 -8.11
CA LEU A 124 8.91 -2.61 -7.46
C LEU A 124 8.09 -1.53 -8.19
N CYS A 125 8.72 -0.41 -8.56
CA CYS A 125 8.05 0.64 -9.33
C CYS A 125 7.48 0.12 -10.65
N ASN A 126 8.23 -0.70 -11.37
CA ASN A 126 7.77 -1.27 -12.63
C ASN A 126 6.62 -2.27 -12.43
N CYS A 127 6.67 -3.08 -11.36
CA CYS A 127 5.59 -3.99 -11.01
C CYS A 127 4.29 -3.23 -10.68
N ASP A 128 4.38 -2.19 -9.85
CA ASP A 128 3.23 -1.35 -9.46
C ASP A 128 2.65 -0.59 -10.65
N LYS A 129 3.51 -0.04 -11.51
CA LYS A 129 3.05 0.56 -12.77
C LYS A 129 2.33 -0.47 -13.65
N ALA A 130 2.90 -1.66 -13.82
CA ALA A 130 2.35 -2.68 -14.70
C ALA A 130 0.95 -3.14 -14.25
N VAL A 131 0.72 -3.30 -12.94
CA VAL A 131 -0.62 -3.70 -12.45
C VAL A 131 -1.65 -2.59 -12.65
N VAL A 132 -1.28 -1.32 -12.47
CA VAL A 132 -2.16 -0.17 -12.75
C VAL A 132 -2.49 -0.07 -14.23
N ASP A 133 -1.50 -0.24 -15.11
CA ASP A 133 -1.70 -0.30 -16.56
C ASP A 133 -2.61 -1.48 -16.96
N CYS A 134 -2.50 -2.61 -16.27
CA CYS A 134 -3.37 -3.78 -16.47
C CYS A 134 -4.81 -3.49 -16.03
N TRP A 135 -5.01 -2.94 -14.83
CA TRP A 135 -6.33 -2.57 -14.31
C TRP A 135 -7.05 -1.55 -15.20
N LYS A 136 -6.32 -0.65 -15.84
CA LYS A 136 -6.85 0.36 -16.79
C LYS A 136 -7.64 -0.24 -17.96
N GLN A 137 -7.42 -1.52 -18.27
CA GLN A 137 -8.12 -2.24 -19.35
C GLN A 137 -9.53 -2.67 -18.94
N TYR A 138 -9.87 -2.61 -17.65
CA TYR A 138 -11.13 -3.06 -17.10
C TYR A 138 -11.93 -1.90 -16.51
N LYS A 139 -13.25 -2.08 -16.41
CA LYS A 139 -14.09 -1.12 -15.69
C LYS A 139 -13.80 -1.21 -14.20
N LYS A 140 -13.82 -0.06 -13.50
CA LYS A 140 -13.76 -0.02 -12.04
C LYS A 140 -14.74 -1.03 -11.44
N PRO A 141 -14.28 -1.95 -10.57
CA PRO A 141 -15.14 -2.97 -9.99
C PRO A 141 -16.16 -2.34 -9.03
N ASN A 142 -17.43 -2.67 -9.23
CA ASN A 142 -18.52 -2.28 -8.32
C ASN A 142 -18.87 -3.40 -7.33
N LYS A 143 -18.28 -4.58 -7.52
CA LYS A 143 -18.42 -5.77 -6.67
C LYS A 143 -17.07 -6.48 -6.64
N LYS A 144 -16.77 -7.11 -5.51
CA LYS A 144 -15.56 -7.92 -5.31
C LYS A 144 -15.98 -9.40 -5.30
N PRO A 145 -15.74 -10.17 -6.38
CA PRO A 145 -16.06 -11.58 -6.39
C PRO A 145 -15.16 -12.31 -5.38
N PRO A 146 -15.67 -13.29 -4.62
CA PRO A 146 -14.84 -14.07 -3.72
C PRO A 146 -13.97 -15.06 -4.51
N CYS A 147 -12.83 -15.46 -3.93
CA CYS A 147 -12.10 -16.61 -4.44
C CYS A 147 -12.93 -17.89 -4.28
N LYS A 148 -13.20 -18.59 -5.39
CA LYS A 148 -13.83 -19.91 -5.37
C LYS A 148 -12.76 -20.97 -5.12
N LYS A 149 -12.41 -21.21 -3.85
CA LYS A 149 -11.55 -22.33 -3.49
C LYS A 149 -12.32 -23.64 -3.70
N ASN A 150 -11.81 -24.52 -4.57
CA ASN A 150 -12.22 -25.92 -4.51
C ASN A 150 -11.76 -26.48 -3.16
N LEU A 151 -12.61 -27.21 -2.45
CA LEU A 151 -12.40 -27.72 -1.08
C LEU A 151 -11.26 -28.74 -0.91
N GLU A 152 -10.31 -28.81 -1.84
CA GLU A 152 -9.22 -29.77 -1.85
C GLU A 152 -7.87 -29.07 -1.87
N THR A 153 -7.50 -28.40 -0.78
CA THR A 153 -6.11 -28.38 -0.29
C THR A 153 -6.10 -27.86 1.16
N ASN A 154 -6.23 -28.79 2.10
CA ASN A 154 -5.71 -28.60 3.45
C ASN A 154 -4.19 -28.84 3.41
N LYS A 155 -3.39 -27.78 3.47
CA LYS A 155 -2.07 -27.83 4.10
C LYS A 155 -1.64 -26.46 4.62
N GLU A 156 -1.58 -26.42 5.95
CA GLU A 156 -1.13 -25.39 6.90
C GLU A 156 0.31 -24.90 6.64
N ASN A 157 0.64 -23.62 6.88
CA ASN A 157 1.34 -23.21 8.11
C ASN A 157 1.85 -21.74 8.21
N SER A 158 1.80 -21.27 9.47
CA SER A 158 2.70 -20.36 10.22
C SER A 158 2.93 -18.87 9.92
N ASN A 159 2.40 -18.25 8.84
CA ASN A 159 2.56 -16.79 8.66
C ASN A 159 1.30 -15.94 8.92
N ILE A 160 0.22 -16.57 9.37
CA ILE A 160 -1.10 -15.92 9.55
C ILE A 160 -1.03 -14.74 10.54
N ASN A 161 -0.18 -14.81 11.57
CA ASN A 161 -0.07 -13.74 12.58
C ASN A 161 0.62 -12.47 12.07
N PHE A 162 1.58 -12.59 11.15
CA PHE A 162 2.26 -11.43 10.56
C PHE A 162 1.34 -10.68 9.60
N PHE A 163 0.70 -11.42 8.69
CA PHE A 163 -0.22 -10.87 7.71
C PHE A 163 -1.54 -10.35 8.31
N HIS A 164 -2.01 -10.95 9.41
CA HIS A 164 -3.14 -10.40 10.18
C HIS A 164 -2.78 -9.06 10.84
N SER A 165 -1.55 -8.91 11.35
CA SER A 165 -1.10 -7.63 11.93
C SER A 165 -0.94 -6.54 10.87
N ILE A 166 -0.49 -6.90 9.67
CA ILE A 166 -0.38 -5.99 8.52
C ILE A 166 -1.76 -5.64 7.96
N GLY A 167 -2.67 -6.60 7.79
CA GLY A 167 -4.05 -6.34 7.33
C GLY A 167 -4.84 -5.47 8.31
N LYS A 168 -4.64 -5.67 9.62
CA LYS A 168 -5.19 -4.78 10.66
C LYS A 168 -4.56 -3.38 10.58
N PHE A 169 -3.24 -3.30 10.41
CA PHE A 169 -2.53 -2.03 10.23
C PHE A 169 -2.99 -1.25 8.99
N PHE A 170 -3.27 -1.91 7.87
CA PHE A 170 -3.86 -1.27 6.69
C PHE A 170 -5.27 -0.76 6.95
N ASN A 171 -6.14 -1.56 7.58
CA ASN A 171 -7.48 -1.13 7.93
C ASN A 171 -7.48 0.06 8.90
N ASP A 172 -6.50 0.13 9.82
CA ASP A 172 -6.38 1.20 10.82
C ASP A 172 -5.74 2.49 10.25
N ILE A 173 -5.02 2.43 9.11
CA ILE A 173 -4.41 3.61 8.45
C ILE A 173 -5.29 4.19 7.35
N PHE A 174 -6.06 3.35 6.66
CA PHE A 174 -6.79 3.71 5.44
C PHE A 174 -8.32 3.81 5.61
N ASN A 175 -8.86 3.59 6.82
CA ASN A 175 -10.21 4.02 7.25
C ASN A 175 -10.12 5.17 8.25
#